data_AF-A0A932J9U3-F1
#
_entry.id   AF-A0A932J9U3-F1
#
_cell.length_a   1.000
_cell.length_b   1.000
_cell.length_c   1.000
_cell.angle_alpha   90.00
_cell.angle_beta   90.00
_cell.angle_gamma   90.00
#
_symmetry.space_group_name_H-M   'P 1'
#
loop_
_entity.id
_entity.type
_entity.pdbx_description
1 polymer ?
#
loop_
_entity_poly.entity_id
_entity_poly.type
_entity_poly.pdbx_seq_one_letter_code
_entity_poly.pdbx_strand_id
1 'polypeptide(L)'
;MRRLHLVSVAVVLVLAILVSACNGGPSPTATIEAVSSPEATTGSEIAEKDFEDFDPGNFDRPATVDNQWFPLKPGTQFIYEGTTVEDDGTVVPHRVEITVTDLTKVIGGVRSVVSWDQDYSDGELVEAELAFFAQDNDGNVWRMGEYPEEYEEGKFVEAPTWIHGLEDARAGIMMRADPQPGTPSYSEGWGPAVDWTDRGQVDQVGQETCVPADCYNDVLAIAESSRSEPGAFQLKYYAPGVGNIQVGWRGADVTQEKLELVEIVQLSPEALAEARAKALGLEKHAYEVSQDVYVYTSPAEYPEGTPLLAITPLVPETPEAGPPEAASSEIIVYSSDLPENTLFEMDFVEDPASPGGKMISLPNNGDELDPPPESDPHVTFTIQVQSGIPYRCWIHMKVGEPFGVSQANVIYAQFTDAVDEANNEILNVGTGSYLTAEGPTQLGWAWVECDRADSEAEPLVYFRTDGEVTVRLQAGMEGVGFDQFLLSPARFLDQPPTEPIVEK
;
A
#
# COMPACT_ATOMS: atom_id res chain seq x y z
N MET A 1 -20.61 1.64 -27.51
CA MET A 1 -20.14 2.81 -26.76
C MET A 1 -18.89 2.32 -26.06
N ARG A 2 -17.72 2.62 -26.61
CA ARG A 2 -16.43 2.38 -25.96
C ARG A 2 -16.03 3.72 -25.39
N ARG A 3 -15.85 3.79 -24.08
CA ARG A 3 -15.14 4.88 -23.43
C ARG A 3 -13.64 4.57 -23.58
N LEU A 4 -12.82 5.60 -23.73
CA LEU A 4 -11.39 5.47 -23.45
C LEU A 4 -11.25 5.56 -21.91
N HIS A 5 -10.09 5.13 -21.43
CA HIS A 5 -9.81 4.91 -20.01
C HIS A 5 -8.80 5.95 -19.53
N LEU A 6 -9.00 6.39 -18.30
CA LEU A 6 -8.28 7.50 -17.68
C LEU A 6 -6.92 7.03 -17.20
N VAL A 7 -5.89 7.82 -17.48
CA VAL A 7 -4.52 7.57 -17.00
C VAL A 7 -3.96 8.89 -16.49
N SER A 8 -3.90 9.01 -15.17
CA SER A 8 -2.95 9.91 -14.50
C SER A 8 -1.70 9.07 -14.24
N VAL A 9 -0.63 9.32 -14.98
CA VAL A 9 0.72 8.74 -14.79
C VAL A 9 0.78 7.21 -14.59
N ALA A 10 0.64 6.39 -15.66
CA ALA A 10 1.44 5.14 -15.92
C ALA A 10 0.91 4.11 -16.97
N VAL A 11 -0.19 4.30 -17.72
CA VAL A 11 -0.56 3.40 -18.84
C VAL A 11 -0.58 4.01 -20.24
N VAL A 12 0.07 3.29 -21.16
CA VAL A 12 -0.06 3.45 -22.61
C VAL A 12 -1.02 2.40 -23.18
N LEU A 13 -2.07 2.84 -23.90
CA LEU A 13 -2.94 1.91 -24.62
C LEU A 13 -2.65 1.84 -26.13
N VAL A 14 -2.03 0.74 -26.56
CA VAL A 14 -1.78 0.40 -27.97
C VAL A 14 -3.09 0.18 -28.75
N LEU A 15 -3.34 0.97 -29.80
CA LEU A 15 -4.44 0.73 -30.75
C LEU A 15 -3.96 0.37 -32.16
N ALA A 16 -3.73 -0.93 -32.40
CA ALA A 16 -3.41 -1.45 -33.72
C ALA A 16 -4.62 -1.43 -34.69
N ILE A 17 -4.58 -0.58 -35.72
CA ILE A 17 -5.54 -0.62 -36.84
C ILE A 17 -4.84 -0.95 -38.16
N LEU A 18 -5.08 -2.17 -38.64
CA LEU A 18 -4.76 -2.60 -40.00
C LEU A 18 -5.78 -2.07 -41.02
N VAL A 19 -5.35 -1.19 -41.94
CA VAL A 19 -5.98 -1.04 -43.26
C VAL A 19 -4.89 -1.02 -44.34
N SER A 20 -5.11 -1.78 -45.42
CA SER A 20 -4.09 -2.07 -46.44
C SER A 20 -4.36 -1.36 -47.77
N ALA A 21 -3.29 -0.81 -48.37
CA ALA A 21 -3.13 -0.41 -49.78
C ALA A 21 -3.99 0.79 -50.30
N CYS A 22 -3.59 1.57 -51.31
CA CYS A 22 -2.65 1.26 -52.41
C CYS A 22 -2.09 2.51 -53.15
N ASN A 23 -0.85 2.40 -53.65
CA ASN A 23 -0.23 3.02 -54.84
C ASN A 23 -0.09 4.56 -55.05
N GLY A 24 1.17 4.97 -55.31
CA GLY A 24 1.54 6.19 -56.07
C GLY A 24 3.06 6.28 -56.30
N GLY A 25 3.55 6.10 -57.53
CA GLY A 25 4.99 5.95 -57.85
C GLY A 25 5.82 7.24 -58.00
N PRO A 26 7.14 7.15 -58.29
CA PRO A 26 8.14 8.18 -57.97
C PRO A 26 8.64 9.06 -59.14
N SER A 27 9.39 10.13 -58.80
CA SER A 27 10.48 10.84 -59.55
C SER A 27 10.30 12.37 -59.68
N PRO A 28 11.35 13.19 -59.91
CA PRO A 28 12.77 13.02 -59.55
C PRO A 28 13.45 14.27 -58.91
N THR A 29 14.66 14.03 -58.41
CA THR A 29 15.81 14.91 -58.09
C THR A 29 15.78 16.39 -58.53
N ALA A 30 16.16 17.28 -57.60
CA ALA A 30 16.81 18.56 -57.90
C ALA A 30 18.11 18.71 -57.07
N THR A 31 19.27 18.68 -57.74
CA THR A 31 20.59 18.88 -57.12
C THR A 31 20.92 20.37 -57.13
N ILE A 32 21.32 20.94 -55.98
CA ILE A 32 21.92 22.27 -55.90
C ILE A 32 23.17 22.16 -55.02
N GLU A 33 24.32 22.54 -55.56
CA GLU A 33 25.60 22.63 -54.84
C GLU A 33 25.88 24.06 -54.35
N ALA A 34 26.87 24.16 -53.44
CA ALA A 34 27.42 25.36 -52.82
C ALA A 34 26.55 25.97 -51.69
N VAL A 35 27.12 26.52 -50.61
CA VAL A 35 28.46 27.12 -50.44
C VAL A 35 29.08 26.68 -49.10
N SER A 36 30.38 26.43 -49.06
CA SER A 36 31.12 26.26 -47.79
C SER A 36 31.37 27.60 -47.08
N SER A 37 31.05 27.65 -45.79
CA SER A 37 31.45 28.71 -44.86
C SER A 37 32.16 28.08 -43.66
N PRO A 38 33.04 28.84 -42.97
CA PRO A 38 34.09 28.24 -42.14
C PRO A 38 33.54 27.54 -40.91
N GLU A 39 34.26 26.49 -40.48
CA GLU A 39 33.98 25.71 -39.27
C GLU A 39 33.83 26.65 -38.05
N ALA A 40 32.59 26.81 -37.60
CA ALA A 40 32.36 27.14 -36.20
C ALA A 40 32.97 26.01 -35.38
N THR A 41 33.80 26.37 -34.39
CA THR A 41 34.49 25.38 -33.55
C THR A 41 33.43 24.55 -32.84
N THR A 42 33.29 23.29 -33.23
CA THR A 42 32.37 22.35 -32.61
C THR A 42 32.80 22.14 -31.16
N GLY A 43 32.11 22.83 -30.25
CA GLY A 43 31.90 22.26 -28.93
C GLY A 43 31.31 20.87 -29.17
N SER A 44 31.89 19.84 -28.54
CA SER A 44 31.36 18.50 -28.67
C SER A 44 30.00 18.49 -27.98
N GLU A 45 28.92 18.62 -28.76
CA GLU A 45 27.59 18.28 -28.28
C GLU A 45 27.69 16.86 -27.71
N ILE A 46 27.40 16.73 -26.42
CA ILE A 46 27.32 15.42 -25.78
C ILE A 46 26.10 14.77 -26.43
N ALA A 47 26.32 13.68 -27.15
CA ALA A 47 25.24 12.98 -27.81
C ALA A 47 24.24 12.49 -26.75
N GLU A 48 22.96 12.74 -26.98
CA GLU A 48 21.87 12.21 -26.18
C GLU A 48 21.93 10.67 -26.18
N LYS A 49 21.87 10.06 -25.00
CA LYS A 49 21.84 8.60 -24.86
C LYS A 49 20.42 8.09 -24.94
N ASP A 50 20.21 6.95 -25.59
CA ASP A 50 18.95 6.21 -25.49
C ASP A 50 18.65 5.81 -24.03
N PHE A 51 19.65 5.27 -23.33
CA PHE A 51 19.56 4.77 -21.96
C PHE A 51 20.78 5.18 -21.14
N GLU A 52 20.64 5.24 -19.82
CA GLU A 52 21.76 5.50 -18.93
C GLU A 52 22.58 4.23 -18.63
N ASP A 53 23.86 4.43 -18.27
CA ASP A 53 24.82 3.35 -18.05
C ASP A 53 24.71 2.83 -16.61
N PHE A 54 23.76 1.93 -16.36
CA PHE A 54 23.57 1.31 -15.04
C PHE A 54 24.71 0.31 -14.72
N ASP A 55 25.38 0.51 -13.57
CA ASP A 55 26.33 -0.44 -12.97
C ASP A 55 25.96 -0.69 -11.50
N PRO A 56 25.51 -1.90 -11.12
CA PRO A 56 25.17 -2.20 -9.73
C PRO A 56 26.38 -2.13 -8.78
N GLY A 57 27.61 -2.08 -9.31
CA GLY A 57 28.83 -1.81 -8.54
C GLY A 57 29.02 -0.36 -8.10
N ASN A 58 28.20 0.59 -8.57
CA ASN A 58 28.29 2.02 -8.19
C ASN A 58 27.35 2.43 -7.05
N PHE A 59 26.94 1.48 -6.20
CA PHE A 59 25.90 1.66 -5.18
C PHE A 59 26.36 1.16 -3.80
N ASP A 60 27.16 1.95 -3.08
CA ASP A 60 27.69 1.58 -1.76
C ASP A 60 26.63 1.74 -0.64
N ARG A 61 25.69 2.69 -0.80
CA ARG A 61 24.63 3.02 0.18
C ARG A 61 23.26 3.31 -0.48
N PRO A 62 22.75 2.45 -1.39
CA PRO A 62 21.66 2.80 -2.31
C PRO A 62 20.34 3.21 -1.66
N ALA A 63 20.02 2.63 -0.50
CA ALA A 63 18.81 2.96 0.25
C ALA A 63 18.94 4.23 1.13
N THR A 64 20.09 4.91 1.11
CA THR A 64 20.25 6.24 1.74
C THR A 64 20.17 7.31 0.66
N VAL A 65 18.95 7.68 0.29
CA VAL A 65 18.68 8.67 -0.75
C VAL A 65 18.68 10.08 -0.13
N ASP A 66 19.86 10.69 -0.08
CA ASP A 66 20.13 12.03 0.48
C ASP A 66 20.33 13.13 -0.59
N ASN A 67 19.98 12.86 -1.85
CA ASN A 67 20.00 13.81 -2.97
C ASN A 67 19.27 15.11 -2.63
N GLN A 68 19.88 16.25 -2.98
CA GLN A 68 19.37 17.58 -2.66
C GLN A 68 17.96 17.86 -3.20
N TRP A 69 17.61 17.31 -4.35
CA TRP A 69 16.37 17.64 -5.09
C TRP A 69 15.29 16.56 -4.94
N PHE A 70 15.68 15.34 -4.56
CA PHE A 70 14.77 14.21 -4.37
C PHE A 70 15.16 13.35 -3.15
N PRO A 71 15.11 13.91 -1.92
CA PRO A 71 15.50 13.19 -0.71
C PRO A 71 14.38 12.21 -0.27
N LEU A 72 14.65 10.91 -0.32
CA LEU A 72 13.70 9.88 0.12
C LEU A 72 14.03 9.42 1.54
N LYS A 73 13.66 10.27 2.51
CA LYS A 73 13.73 9.94 3.92
C LYS A 73 12.53 9.06 4.32
N PRO A 74 12.76 7.88 4.95
CA PRO A 74 11.66 7.04 5.39
C PRO A 74 10.68 7.71 6.36
N GLY A 75 9.40 7.43 6.16
CA GLY A 75 8.27 8.05 6.85
C GLY A 75 7.96 9.48 6.41
N THR A 76 8.60 10.02 5.37
CA THR A 76 8.10 11.24 4.73
C THR A 76 6.89 10.89 3.87
N GLN A 77 5.76 11.55 4.13
CA GLN A 77 4.59 11.54 3.26
C GLN A 77 4.44 12.92 2.61
N PHE A 78 4.19 12.94 1.31
CA PHE A 78 3.84 14.13 0.54
C PHE A 78 2.37 14.04 0.13
N ILE A 79 1.63 15.14 0.28
CA ILE A 79 0.25 15.26 -0.20
C ILE A 79 0.21 16.39 -1.22
N TYR A 80 -0.22 16.08 -2.42
CA TYR A 80 -0.41 17.04 -3.51
C TYR A 80 -1.88 17.13 -3.88
N GLU A 81 -2.37 18.33 -4.16
CA GLU A 81 -3.74 18.54 -4.66
C GLU A 81 -3.74 19.49 -5.86
N GLY A 82 -4.74 19.33 -6.73
CA GLY A 82 -4.95 20.19 -7.88
C GLY A 82 -6.02 19.64 -8.82
N THR A 83 -5.70 19.53 -10.11
CA THR A 83 -6.65 19.16 -11.16
C THR A 83 -6.02 18.43 -12.34
N THR A 84 -6.74 17.46 -12.89
CA THR A 84 -6.45 16.82 -14.18
C THR A 84 -7.62 17.03 -15.17
N VAL A 85 -7.40 16.71 -16.45
CA VAL A 85 -8.37 16.76 -17.54
C VAL A 85 -8.66 15.36 -18.04
N GLU A 86 -9.90 14.95 -17.85
CA GLU A 86 -10.46 13.67 -18.24
C GLU A 86 -10.61 13.55 -19.77
N ASP A 87 -10.73 12.32 -20.27
CA ASP A 87 -10.88 11.99 -21.70
C ASP A 87 -12.03 12.72 -22.44
N ASP A 88 -13.09 13.12 -21.72
CA ASP A 88 -14.21 13.88 -22.28
C ASP A 88 -14.03 15.41 -22.25
N GLY A 89 -12.88 15.86 -21.74
CA GLY A 89 -12.48 17.26 -21.58
C GLY A 89 -12.97 17.90 -20.27
N THR A 90 -13.52 17.12 -19.33
CA THR A 90 -13.88 17.60 -18.00
C THR A 90 -12.64 17.84 -17.14
N VAL A 91 -12.60 18.98 -16.45
CA VAL A 91 -11.58 19.24 -15.41
C VAL A 91 -12.11 18.72 -14.09
N VAL A 92 -11.38 17.82 -13.43
CA VAL A 92 -11.76 17.23 -12.13
C VAL A 92 -10.71 17.52 -11.06
N PRO A 93 -11.05 17.46 -9.76
CA PRO A 93 -10.06 17.46 -8.68
C PRO A 93 -9.14 16.26 -8.81
N HIS A 94 -7.85 16.47 -8.55
CA HIS A 94 -6.82 15.44 -8.59
C HIS A 94 -5.96 15.54 -7.34
N ARG A 95 -5.60 14.41 -6.74
CA ARG A 95 -4.86 14.36 -5.47
C ARG A 95 -3.94 13.14 -5.45
N VAL A 96 -2.68 13.35 -5.07
CA VAL A 96 -1.67 12.28 -5.00
C VAL A 96 -1.07 12.25 -3.60
N GLU A 97 -1.00 11.07 -2.99
CA GLU A 97 -0.21 10.81 -1.79
C GLU A 97 1.02 9.98 -2.16
N ILE A 98 2.21 10.41 -1.72
CA ILE A 98 3.47 9.67 -1.91
C ILE A 98 4.06 9.40 -0.54
N THR A 99 4.20 8.12 -0.17
CA THR A 99 4.72 7.71 1.14
C THR A 99 6.04 6.96 0.99
N VAL A 100 7.14 7.61 1.36
CA VAL A 100 8.45 6.97 1.40
C VAL A 100 8.49 6.00 2.57
N THR A 101 8.47 4.69 2.29
CA THR A 101 8.51 3.68 3.35
C THR A 101 9.93 3.47 3.89
N ASP A 102 10.08 2.63 4.92
CA ASP A 102 11.37 2.12 5.38
C ASP A 102 11.68 0.71 4.83
N LEU A 103 10.86 0.19 3.92
CA LEU A 103 11.09 -1.06 3.21
C LEU A 103 12.16 -0.88 2.12
N THR A 104 12.88 -1.96 1.82
CA THR A 104 13.80 -2.00 0.68
C THR A 104 13.67 -3.27 -0.14
N LYS A 105 13.83 -3.19 -1.46
CA LYS A 105 13.74 -4.33 -2.39
C LYS A 105 15.01 -4.44 -3.23
N VAL A 106 15.54 -5.64 -3.43
CA VAL A 106 16.73 -5.84 -4.28
C VAL A 106 16.30 -5.97 -5.74
N ILE A 107 16.69 -4.99 -6.56
CA ILE A 107 16.40 -4.93 -8.01
C ILE A 107 17.71 -4.74 -8.76
N GLY A 108 17.98 -5.55 -9.79
CA GLY A 108 19.24 -5.48 -10.54
C GLY A 108 20.52 -5.73 -9.71
N GLY A 109 20.40 -6.24 -8.48
CA GLY A 109 21.49 -6.37 -7.50
C GLY A 109 21.67 -5.16 -6.58
N VAL A 110 20.83 -4.13 -6.68
CA VAL A 110 20.87 -2.90 -5.87
C VAL A 110 19.68 -2.88 -4.91
N ARG A 111 19.96 -2.61 -3.62
CA ARG A 111 18.93 -2.46 -2.58
C ARG A 111 18.26 -1.09 -2.70
N SER A 112 17.02 -1.08 -3.16
CA SER A 112 16.25 0.10 -3.51
C SER A 112 15.21 0.41 -2.44
N VAL A 113 14.97 1.69 -2.13
CA VAL A 113 13.85 2.17 -1.31
C VAL A 113 12.53 1.84 -2.01
N VAL A 114 11.51 1.46 -1.24
CA VAL A 114 10.13 1.33 -1.73
C VAL A 114 9.35 2.58 -1.34
N SER A 115 8.81 3.30 -2.32
CA SER A 115 7.74 4.28 -2.11
C SER A 115 6.40 3.58 -2.29
N TRP A 116 5.38 4.03 -1.56
CA TRP A 116 3.99 3.63 -1.77
C TRP A 116 3.18 4.88 -2.09
N ASP A 117 2.66 4.90 -3.32
CA ASP A 117 2.11 6.08 -3.96
C ASP A 117 0.63 5.79 -4.31
N GLN A 118 -0.22 6.80 -4.23
CA GLN A 118 -1.68 6.67 -4.40
C GLN A 118 -2.25 7.86 -5.17
N ASP A 119 -2.88 7.60 -6.31
CA ASP A 119 -3.51 8.61 -7.17
C ASP A 119 -5.03 8.58 -7.03
N TYR A 120 -5.64 9.76 -6.85
CA TYR A 120 -7.07 9.96 -6.72
C TYR A 120 -7.60 10.99 -7.73
N SER A 121 -8.53 10.59 -8.62
CA SER A 121 -9.28 11.49 -9.50
C SER A 121 -10.75 11.59 -9.07
N ASP A 122 -11.28 12.81 -8.98
CA ASP A 122 -12.61 13.15 -8.40
C ASP A 122 -12.90 12.52 -7.01
N GLY A 123 -11.85 12.16 -6.27
CA GLY A 123 -11.91 11.49 -4.97
C GLY A 123 -12.02 9.96 -5.01
N GLU A 124 -12.05 9.35 -6.18
CA GLU A 124 -11.91 7.89 -6.35
C GLU A 124 -10.43 7.52 -6.51
N LEU A 125 -9.99 6.44 -5.87
CA LEU A 125 -8.63 5.89 -6.08
C LEU A 125 -8.58 5.33 -7.51
N VAL A 126 -7.70 5.89 -8.35
CA VAL A 126 -7.49 5.43 -9.73
C VAL A 126 -6.21 4.63 -9.88
N GLU A 127 -5.20 4.86 -9.03
CA GLU A 127 -3.99 4.04 -9.00
C GLU A 127 -3.44 3.88 -7.57
N ALA A 128 -2.81 2.73 -7.30
CA ALA A 128 -1.83 2.59 -6.21
C ALA A 128 -0.53 1.96 -6.73
N GLU A 129 0.62 2.59 -6.50
CA GLU A 129 1.94 2.17 -7.02
C GLU A 129 2.94 1.81 -5.91
N LEU A 130 3.78 0.81 -6.18
CA LEU A 130 5.08 0.63 -5.54
C LEU A 130 6.20 1.12 -6.46
N ALA A 131 6.78 2.29 -6.14
CA ALA A 131 7.89 2.85 -6.88
C ALA A 131 9.24 2.47 -6.24
N PHE A 132 10.25 2.10 -7.04
CA PHE A 132 11.54 1.66 -6.52
C PHE A 132 12.67 2.64 -6.86
N PHE A 133 13.39 3.11 -5.85
CA PHE A 133 14.45 4.12 -6.01
C PHE A 133 15.78 3.75 -5.35
N ALA A 134 16.91 4.10 -5.97
CA ALA A 134 18.23 3.89 -5.39
C ALA A 134 19.19 5.04 -5.72
N GLN A 135 20.03 5.47 -4.77
CA GLN A 135 21.03 6.50 -5.02
C GLN A 135 22.43 5.91 -5.28
N ASP A 136 23.05 6.32 -6.38
CA ASP A 136 24.42 5.92 -6.72
C ASP A 136 25.49 6.71 -5.92
N ASN A 137 26.75 6.27 -6.04
CA ASN A 137 27.90 6.88 -5.37
C ASN A 137 28.23 8.30 -5.88
N ASP A 138 27.72 8.69 -7.06
CA ASP A 138 27.86 10.03 -7.63
C ASP A 138 26.73 10.98 -7.18
N GLY A 139 25.70 10.44 -6.52
CA GLY A 139 24.57 11.18 -5.94
C GLY A 139 23.31 11.24 -6.81
N ASN A 140 23.26 10.51 -7.93
CA ASN A 140 22.04 10.46 -8.76
C ASN A 140 21.06 9.44 -8.16
N VAL A 141 19.78 9.80 -8.16
CA VAL A 141 18.69 8.88 -7.82
C VAL A 141 18.21 8.19 -9.09
N TRP A 142 18.15 6.88 -9.05
CA TRP A 142 17.70 6.01 -10.12
C TRP A 142 16.27 5.51 -9.85
N ARG A 143 15.39 5.49 -10.87
CA ARG A 143 14.13 4.73 -10.82
C ARG A 143 14.42 3.33 -11.33
N MET A 144 14.20 2.35 -10.48
CA MET A 144 14.58 0.95 -10.65
C MET A 144 13.45 0.10 -11.25
N GLY A 145 12.24 0.64 -11.25
CA GLY A 145 11.01 0.03 -11.73
C GLY A 145 9.82 0.51 -10.91
N GLU A 146 8.66 -0.04 -11.25
CA GLU A 146 7.39 0.24 -10.60
C GLU A 146 6.45 -0.97 -10.65
N TYR A 147 5.48 -0.99 -9.73
CA TYR A 147 4.29 -1.83 -9.77
C TYR A 147 3.06 -0.98 -9.41
N PRO A 148 2.40 -0.38 -10.41
CA PRO A 148 1.07 0.20 -10.25
C PRO A 148 -0.02 -0.86 -10.37
N GLU A 149 -1.14 -0.60 -9.68
CA GLU A 149 -2.44 -1.20 -9.91
C GLU A 149 -3.43 -0.10 -10.29
N GLU A 150 -4.01 -0.19 -11.48
CA GLU A 150 -5.06 0.73 -11.93
C GLU A 150 -6.45 0.25 -11.50
N TYR A 151 -7.32 1.19 -11.16
CA TYR A 151 -8.67 0.94 -10.65
C TYR A 151 -9.74 1.76 -11.40
N GLU A 152 -10.84 1.10 -11.77
CA GLU A 152 -12.05 1.75 -12.28
C GLU A 152 -13.29 1.35 -11.49
N GLU A 153 -14.08 2.34 -11.05
CA GLU A 153 -15.26 2.13 -10.19
C GLU A 153 -14.92 1.23 -8.97
N GLY A 154 -13.73 1.43 -8.37
CA GLY A 154 -13.19 0.66 -7.25
C GLY A 154 -12.79 -0.80 -7.57
N LYS A 155 -12.55 -1.15 -8.83
CA LYS A 155 -12.16 -2.51 -9.25
C LYS A 155 -10.82 -2.47 -9.97
N PHE A 156 -9.93 -3.39 -9.60
CA PHE A 156 -8.66 -3.63 -10.31
C PHE A 156 -8.89 -3.87 -11.80
N VAL A 157 -8.15 -3.16 -12.66
CA VAL A 157 -8.21 -3.25 -14.13
C VAL A 157 -6.98 -3.96 -14.65
N GLU A 158 -5.81 -3.37 -14.45
CA GLU A 158 -4.51 -3.91 -14.87
C GLU A 158 -3.37 -3.44 -13.97
N ALA A 159 -2.19 -4.04 -14.18
CA ALA A 159 -0.96 -3.72 -13.45
C ALA A 159 0.22 -3.68 -14.44
N PRO A 160 0.50 -2.55 -15.11
CA PRO A 160 1.55 -2.38 -16.12
C PRO A 160 2.97 -2.39 -15.52
N THR A 161 3.34 -3.49 -14.88
CA THR A 161 4.62 -3.62 -14.16
C THR A 161 5.83 -3.50 -15.10
N TRP A 162 6.83 -2.70 -14.73
CA TRP A 162 8.19 -2.85 -15.27
C TRP A 162 9.24 -2.81 -14.16
N ILE A 163 10.22 -3.73 -14.22
CA ILE A 163 11.29 -3.86 -13.23
C ILE A 163 12.61 -4.04 -13.95
N HIS A 164 13.65 -3.28 -13.57
CA HIS A 164 14.95 -3.35 -14.25
C HIS A 164 15.52 -4.78 -14.31
N GLY A 165 15.84 -5.21 -15.53
CA GLY A 165 16.46 -6.52 -15.81
C GLY A 165 15.46 -7.60 -16.24
N LEU A 166 14.16 -7.31 -16.23
CA LEU A 166 13.07 -8.16 -16.72
C LEU A 166 12.42 -7.53 -17.95
N GLU A 167 11.89 -8.32 -18.90
CA GLU A 167 11.23 -7.83 -20.13
C GLU A 167 11.98 -6.68 -20.86
N ASP A 168 13.31 -6.82 -21.00
CA ASP A 168 14.24 -5.82 -21.57
C ASP A 168 14.24 -4.43 -20.87
N ALA A 169 13.60 -4.30 -19.70
CA ALA A 169 13.44 -3.05 -18.97
C ALA A 169 14.72 -2.56 -18.27
N ARG A 170 14.88 -1.23 -18.21
CA ARG A 170 16.11 -0.56 -17.76
C ARG A 170 15.81 0.52 -16.74
N ALA A 171 16.55 0.50 -15.64
CA ALA A 171 16.58 1.61 -14.71
C ALA A 171 17.09 2.88 -15.42
N GLY A 172 16.51 4.02 -15.07
CA GLY A 172 16.94 5.34 -15.50
C GLY A 172 17.22 6.25 -14.32
N ILE A 173 17.66 7.48 -14.58
CA ILE A 173 17.92 8.49 -13.54
C ILE A 173 16.61 9.24 -13.29
N MET A 174 16.04 9.14 -12.10
CA MET A 174 14.92 10.00 -11.65
C MET A 174 15.39 11.42 -11.37
N MET A 175 16.56 11.57 -10.73
CA MET A 175 17.10 12.88 -10.37
C MET A 175 18.62 12.88 -10.39
N ARG A 176 19.22 13.83 -11.11
CA ARG A 176 20.68 14.01 -11.14
C ARG A 176 21.21 14.62 -9.85
N ALA A 177 22.47 14.37 -9.51
CA ALA A 177 23.15 15.02 -8.39
C ALA A 177 23.33 16.53 -8.60
N ASP A 178 23.72 16.93 -9.82
CA ASP A 178 23.94 18.31 -10.26
C ASP A 178 23.14 18.59 -11.55
N PRO A 179 21.83 18.91 -11.45
CA PRO A 179 20.99 19.19 -12.60
C PRO A 179 21.31 20.57 -13.20
N GLN A 180 21.84 20.57 -14.42
CA GLN A 180 22.33 21.75 -15.13
C GLN A 180 21.55 21.96 -16.45
N PRO A 181 20.95 23.16 -16.70
CA PRO A 181 20.35 23.49 -17.98
C PRO A 181 21.35 23.42 -19.14
N GLY A 182 20.87 23.08 -20.34
CA GLY A 182 21.72 22.95 -21.53
C GLY A 182 22.55 21.66 -21.61
N THR A 183 22.37 20.74 -20.65
CA THR A 183 22.76 19.34 -20.82
C THR A 183 21.68 18.57 -21.61
N PRO A 184 22.01 17.46 -22.29
CA PRO A 184 21.01 16.60 -22.93
C PRO A 184 20.05 15.95 -21.93
N SER A 185 18.87 15.56 -22.42
CA SER A 185 17.90 14.78 -21.64
C SER A 185 18.46 13.42 -21.24
N TYR A 186 17.96 12.86 -20.15
CA TYR A 186 18.29 11.53 -19.65
C TYR A 186 17.07 10.62 -19.72
N SER A 187 17.28 9.30 -19.73
CA SER A 187 16.20 8.34 -19.54
C SER A 187 15.87 8.24 -18.04
N GLU A 188 14.60 8.41 -17.69
CA GLU A 188 14.07 8.21 -16.33
C GLU A 188 13.68 6.74 -16.09
N GLY A 189 13.29 6.05 -17.15
CA GLY A 189 13.18 4.59 -17.20
C GLY A 189 13.01 4.08 -18.62
N TRP A 190 12.90 2.76 -18.76
CA TRP A 190 12.50 2.09 -20.00
C TRP A 190 11.80 0.78 -19.66
N GLY A 191 10.49 0.70 -19.95
CA GLY A 191 9.65 -0.48 -19.74
C GLY A 191 8.92 -0.81 -21.05
N PRO A 192 9.56 -1.52 -22.00
CA PRO A 192 9.05 -1.64 -23.38
C PRO A 192 7.82 -2.53 -23.50
N ALA A 193 7.57 -3.41 -22.53
CA ALA A 193 6.36 -4.23 -22.46
C ALA A 193 5.10 -3.41 -22.10
N VAL A 194 5.30 -2.23 -21.51
CA VAL A 194 4.24 -1.31 -21.02
C VAL A 194 4.38 0.09 -21.64
N ASP A 195 5.20 0.21 -22.70
CA ASP A 195 5.54 1.45 -23.40
C ASP A 195 6.02 2.62 -22.50
N TRP A 196 6.59 2.32 -21.31
CA TRP A 196 7.24 3.31 -20.45
C TRP A 196 8.54 3.80 -21.11
N THR A 197 8.64 5.10 -21.42
CA THR A 197 9.73 5.64 -22.25
C THR A 197 10.30 6.99 -21.79
N ASP A 198 10.05 7.34 -20.53
CA ASP A 198 10.13 8.71 -20.05
C ASP A 198 11.55 9.26 -19.92
N ARG A 199 11.64 10.58 -20.12
CA ARG A 199 12.89 11.33 -20.20
C ARG A 199 12.79 12.71 -19.58
N GLY A 200 13.69 12.96 -18.64
CA GLY A 200 13.85 14.24 -17.97
C GLY A 200 14.82 15.14 -18.70
N GLN A 201 14.46 16.41 -18.81
CA GLN A 201 15.30 17.49 -19.30
C GLN A 201 15.29 18.64 -18.28
N VAL A 202 16.47 19.06 -17.82
CA VAL A 202 16.58 20.26 -16.98
C VAL A 202 16.14 21.47 -17.80
N ASP A 203 15.01 22.07 -17.43
CA ASP A 203 14.37 23.19 -18.13
C ASP A 203 14.86 24.52 -17.55
N GLN A 204 14.73 24.69 -16.23
CA GLN A 204 15.09 25.91 -15.49
C GLN A 204 15.69 25.58 -14.11
N VAL A 205 16.47 26.51 -13.57
CA VAL A 205 17.02 26.46 -12.20
C VAL A 205 16.90 27.84 -11.56
N GLY A 206 17.04 27.91 -10.23
CA GLY A 206 17.05 29.19 -9.52
C GLY A 206 15.70 29.92 -9.55
N GLN A 207 14.59 29.18 -9.65
CA GLN A 207 13.25 29.75 -9.64
C GLN A 207 12.80 30.05 -8.20
N GLU A 208 11.79 30.91 -8.07
CA GLU A 208 11.07 31.18 -6.82
C GLU A 208 9.58 30.87 -7.07
N THR A 209 8.96 30.05 -6.23
CA THR A 209 7.52 29.75 -6.32
C THR A 209 6.91 29.52 -4.94
N CYS A 210 5.60 29.66 -4.82
CA CYS A 210 4.85 29.37 -3.60
C CYS A 210 3.73 28.38 -3.93
N VAL A 211 3.61 27.37 -3.08
CA VAL A 211 2.54 26.37 -3.07
C VAL A 211 1.86 26.40 -1.70
N PRO A 212 0.74 25.69 -1.46
CA PRO A 212 0.03 25.79 -0.19
C PRO A 212 0.87 25.35 1.03
N ALA A 213 1.84 24.45 0.86
CA ALA A 213 2.78 24.05 1.92
C ALA A 213 3.75 25.18 2.36
N ASP A 214 4.48 25.82 1.42
CA ASP A 214 5.37 26.96 1.70
C ASP A 214 5.81 27.71 0.42
N CYS A 215 6.57 28.79 0.57
CA CYS A 215 7.30 29.49 -0.49
C CYS A 215 8.77 29.05 -0.55
N TYR A 216 9.20 28.59 -1.72
CA TYR A 216 10.52 28.03 -1.98
C TYR A 216 11.36 28.93 -2.90
N ASN A 217 12.67 28.93 -2.66
CA ASN A 217 13.68 29.60 -3.48
C ASN A 217 14.64 28.54 -4.06
N ASP A 218 15.47 28.93 -5.03
CA ASP A 218 16.42 28.05 -5.71
C ASP A 218 15.76 26.81 -6.35
N VAL A 219 14.50 26.93 -6.78
CA VAL A 219 13.70 25.84 -7.34
C VAL A 219 14.22 25.40 -8.72
N LEU A 220 14.32 24.08 -8.89
CA LEU A 220 14.65 23.38 -10.13
C LEU A 220 13.37 23.04 -10.88
N ALA A 221 13.33 23.19 -12.20
CA ALA A 221 12.27 22.67 -13.04
C ALA A 221 12.82 21.64 -14.03
N ILE A 222 12.27 20.43 -13.99
CA ILE A 222 12.47 19.38 -14.99
C ILE A 222 11.26 19.38 -15.93
N ALA A 223 11.52 19.30 -17.23
CA ALA A 223 10.51 18.96 -18.22
C ALA A 223 10.65 17.48 -18.58
N GLU A 224 9.63 16.70 -18.31
CA GLU A 224 9.57 15.27 -18.56
C GLU A 224 8.78 15.02 -19.86
N SER A 225 9.12 13.96 -20.59
CA SER A 225 8.53 13.67 -21.90
C SER A 225 8.66 12.20 -22.30
N SER A 226 7.66 11.68 -23.02
CA SER A 226 7.59 10.29 -23.47
C SER A 226 7.75 10.17 -25.01
N ARG A 227 8.01 8.95 -25.50
CA ARG A 227 8.03 8.66 -26.96
C ARG A 227 6.63 8.48 -27.53
N SER A 228 5.66 8.10 -26.69
CA SER A 228 4.24 7.90 -27.02
C SER A 228 3.51 9.22 -27.28
N GLU A 229 3.93 10.32 -26.64
CA GLU A 229 3.23 11.62 -26.69
C GLU A 229 4.11 12.79 -27.20
N PRO A 230 4.50 12.81 -28.50
CA PRO A 230 5.44 13.81 -29.01
C PRO A 230 4.96 15.26 -28.84
N GLY A 231 5.66 16.00 -27.95
CA GLY A 231 5.42 17.41 -27.70
C GLY A 231 4.43 17.71 -26.56
N ALA A 232 3.93 16.69 -25.86
CA ALA A 232 3.50 16.82 -24.48
C ALA A 232 4.72 16.92 -23.56
N PHE A 233 4.58 17.66 -22.46
CA PHE A 233 5.60 17.77 -21.42
C PHE A 233 4.93 17.99 -20.07
N GLN A 234 5.19 17.09 -19.11
CA GLN A 234 4.94 17.37 -17.70
C GLN A 234 6.11 18.25 -17.18
N LEU A 235 5.83 19.17 -16.26
CA LEU A 235 6.81 20.07 -15.65
C LEU A 235 6.80 19.83 -14.14
N LYS A 236 7.84 19.18 -13.62
CA LYS A 236 8.00 18.95 -12.18
C LYS A 236 8.98 19.96 -11.59
N TYR A 237 8.56 20.62 -10.52
CA TYR A 237 9.33 21.67 -9.83
C TYR A 237 9.81 21.14 -8.49
N TYR A 238 11.12 21.16 -8.25
CA TYR A 238 11.76 20.56 -7.08
C TYR A 238 12.41 21.64 -6.21
N ALA A 239 12.16 21.58 -4.89
CA ALA A 239 12.77 22.46 -3.89
C ALA A 239 13.92 21.76 -3.14
N PRO A 240 15.05 22.44 -2.88
CA PRO A 240 16.18 21.85 -2.14
C PRO A 240 15.80 21.33 -0.75
N GLY A 241 16.11 20.07 -0.48
CA GLY A 241 15.85 19.39 0.79
C GLY A 241 14.39 18.97 1.01
N VAL A 242 13.51 19.17 0.03
CA VAL A 242 12.08 18.83 0.10
C VAL A 242 11.76 17.69 -0.85
N GLY A 243 11.99 17.87 -2.16
CA GLY A 243 11.45 16.99 -3.20
C GLY A 243 10.67 17.79 -4.24
N ASN A 244 9.78 17.11 -4.95
CA ASN A 244 8.80 17.76 -5.82
C ASN A 244 7.87 18.64 -4.96
N ILE A 245 7.54 19.83 -5.45
CA ILE A 245 6.62 20.78 -4.80
C ILE A 245 5.45 21.17 -5.70
N GLN A 246 5.57 21.00 -7.02
CA GLN A 246 4.54 21.39 -7.97
C GLN A 246 4.70 20.61 -9.26
N VAL A 247 3.58 20.17 -9.82
CA VAL A 247 3.48 19.64 -11.19
C VAL A 247 2.64 20.60 -12.03
N GLY A 248 3.04 20.77 -13.28
CA GLY A 248 2.28 21.46 -14.31
C GLY A 248 2.57 20.82 -15.67
N TRP A 249 2.19 21.49 -16.74
CA TRP A 249 2.30 20.96 -18.10
C TRP A 249 2.71 22.02 -19.12
N ARG A 250 3.15 21.55 -20.30
CA ARG A 250 3.44 22.37 -21.48
C ARG A 250 3.21 21.60 -22.77
N GLY A 251 2.68 22.28 -23.78
CA GLY A 251 2.62 21.75 -25.15
C GLY A 251 1.32 21.01 -25.45
N ALA A 252 1.43 19.76 -25.89
CA ALA A 252 0.33 18.92 -26.39
C ALA A 252 -0.23 17.93 -25.36
N ASP A 253 0.15 18.08 -24.08
CA ASP A 253 -0.37 17.32 -22.96
C ASP A 253 -1.90 17.42 -22.89
N VAL A 254 -2.56 16.25 -22.85
CA VAL A 254 -4.02 16.15 -22.85
C VAL A 254 -4.62 16.19 -21.45
N THR A 255 -3.91 15.64 -20.45
CA THR A 255 -4.30 15.65 -19.03
C THR A 255 -4.20 17.06 -18.46
N GLN A 256 -3.27 17.88 -18.96
CA GLN A 256 -3.05 19.24 -18.49
C GLN A 256 -2.91 19.33 -16.96
N GLU A 257 -2.32 18.28 -16.38
CA GLU A 257 -2.24 18.04 -14.95
C GLU A 257 -1.58 19.21 -14.22
N LYS A 258 -2.14 19.54 -13.06
CA LYS A 258 -1.57 20.50 -12.11
C LYS A 258 -1.74 19.95 -10.73
N LEU A 259 -0.64 19.87 -10.01
CA LEU A 259 -0.59 19.47 -8.61
C LEU A 259 0.29 20.46 -7.86
N GLU A 260 -0.11 20.84 -6.65
CA GLU A 260 0.70 21.65 -5.75
C GLU A 260 0.84 20.91 -4.42
N LEU A 261 2.05 20.88 -3.85
CA LEU A 261 2.29 20.28 -2.55
C LEU A 261 1.50 21.06 -1.50
N VAL A 262 0.49 20.42 -0.92
CA VAL A 262 -0.35 20.99 0.14
C VAL A 262 0.23 20.70 1.52
N GLU A 263 0.82 19.52 1.71
CA GLU A 263 1.38 19.11 2.98
C GLU A 263 2.58 18.15 2.81
N ILE A 264 3.56 18.26 3.69
CA ILE A 264 4.64 17.30 3.86
C ILE A 264 4.73 16.91 5.33
N VAL A 265 4.55 15.62 5.61
CA VAL A 265 4.42 15.08 6.97
C VAL A 265 5.55 14.09 7.24
N GLN A 266 6.12 14.12 8.44
CA GLN A 266 6.87 12.98 8.95
C GLN A 266 5.90 12.09 9.74
N LEU A 267 5.55 10.94 9.16
CA LEU A 267 4.72 9.93 9.79
C LEU A 267 5.30 9.47 11.14
N SER A 268 4.40 9.13 12.06
CA SER A 268 4.78 8.44 13.30
C SER A 268 5.25 7.01 13.00
N PRO A 269 5.94 6.33 13.92
CA PRO A 269 6.31 4.92 13.75
C PRO A 269 5.11 4.01 13.46
N GLU A 270 3.94 4.33 14.01
CA GLU A 270 2.69 3.60 13.82
C GLU A 270 2.13 3.82 12.40
N ALA A 271 1.98 5.08 11.97
CA ALA A 271 1.51 5.40 10.62
C ALA A 271 2.46 4.89 9.52
N LEU A 272 3.77 4.90 9.76
CA LEU A 272 4.75 4.27 8.87
C LEU A 272 4.60 2.72 8.86
N ALA A 273 4.24 2.11 9.98
CA ALA A 273 3.95 0.67 10.03
C ALA A 273 2.67 0.30 9.26
N GLU A 274 1.64 1.16 9.27
CA GLU A 274 0.45 1.01 8.45
C GLU A 274 0.77 1.17 6.96
N ALA A 275 1.54 2.20 6.58
CA ALA A 275 2.00 2.39 5.20
C ALA A 275 2.81 1.18 4.68
N ARG A 276 3.69 0.60 5.52
CA ARG A 276 4.36 -0.68 5.19
C ARG A 276 3.37 -1.80 4.92
N ALA A 277 2.36 -1.98 5.78
CA ALA A 277 1.40 -3.07 5.64
C ALA A 277 0.57 -2.91 4.35
N LYS A 278 0.23 -1.67 3.97
CA LYS A 278 -0.41 -1.38 2.68
C LYS A 278 0.51 -1.68 1.50
N ALA A 279 1.76 -1.22 1.55
CA ALA A 279 2.76 -1.48 0.51
C ALA A 279 3.03 -2.99 0.32
N LEU A 280 3.12 -3.76 1.43
CA LEU A 280 3.30 -5.22 1.38
C LEU A 280 2.03 -5.95 0.91
N GLY A 281 0.83 -5.44 1.23
CA GLY A 281 -0.42 -5.97 0.68
C GLY A 281 -0.52 -5.79 -0.83
N LEU A 282 -0.06 -4.63 -1.34
CA LEU A 282 0.06 -4.35 -2.78
C LEU A 282 1.11 -5.25 -3.44
N GLU A 283 2.29 -5.41 -2.82
CA GLU A 283 3.33 -6.36 -3.27
C GLU A 283 2.82 -7.81 -3.32
N LYS A 284 2.02 -8.22 -2.34
CA LYS A 284 1.44 -9.57 -2.31
C LYS A 284 0.51 -9.81 -3.50
N HIS A 285 -0.34 -8.85 -3.85
CA HIS A 285 -1.18 -8.95 -5.05
C HIS A 285 -0.33 -8.88 -6.34
N ALA A 286 0.79 -8.15 -6.34
CA ALA A 286 1.76 -8.16 -7.44
C ALA A 286 2.28 -9.56 -7.77
N TYR A 287 2.56 -10.38 -6.74
CA TYR A 287 2.94 -11.79 -6.91
C TYR A 287 1.82 -12.69 -7.47
N GLU A 288 0.56 -12.24 -7.40
CA GLU A 288 -0.62 -12.95 -7.93
C GLU A 288 -0.94 -12.52 -9.37
N VAL A 289 -0.89 -11.22 -9.70
CA VAL A 289 -1.30 -10.71 -11.03
C VAL A 289 -0.15 -10.50 -12.02
N SER A 290 1.04 -10.10 -11.56
CA SER A 290 2.20 -9.81 -12.43
C SER A 290 3.09 -11.06 -12.62
N GLN A 291 2.51 -12.06 -13.29
CA GLN A 291 3.13 -13.38 -13.52
C GLN A 291 4.31 -13.37 -14.51
N ASP A 292 4.43 -12.33 -15.34
CA ASP A 292 5.52 -12.21 -16.33
C ASP A 292 6.69 -11.32 -15.84
N VAL A 293 6.46 -10.48 -14.81
CA VAL A 293 7.48 -9.56 -14.27
C VAL A 293 7.66 -9.73 -12.77
N TYR A 294 6.68 -9.32 -11.94
CA TYR A 294 6.92 -9.17 -10.50
C TYR A 294 7.25 -10.48 -9.79
N VAL A 295 6.70 -11.61 -10.26
CA VAL A 295 6.96 -12.95 -9.69
C VAL A 295 8.44 -13.38 -9.70
N TYR A 296 9.26 -12.75 -10.55
CA TYR A 296 10.71 -13.02 -10.64
C TYR A 296 11.55 -12.15 -9.69
N THR A 297 10.91 -11.26 -8.91
CA THR A 297 11.58 -10.37 -7.96
C THR A 297 11.64 -10.97 -6.54
N SER A 298 12.68 -10.64 -5.77
CA SER A 298 12.71 -10.94 -4.32
C SER A 298 11.73 -10.02 -3.57
N PRO A 299 11.04 -10.49 -2.51
CA PRO A 299 10.16 -9.65 -1.71
C PRO A 299 10.85 -8.42 -1.12
N ALA A 300 10.08 -7.41 -0.72
CA ALA A 300 10.58 -6.30 0.06
C ALA A 300 11.03 -6.76 1.46
N GLU A 301 12.10 -6.15 1.95
CA GLU A 301 12.75 -6.39 3.23
C GLU A 301 12.44 -5.23 4.19
N TYR A 302 12.11 -5.56 5.44
CA TYR A 302 12.10 -4.61 6.56
C TYR A 302 13.52 -4.04 6.81
N PRO A 303 13.67 -2.85 7.42
CA PRO A 303 14.98 -2.22 7.57
C PRO A 303 15.92 -3.08 8.42
N GLU A 304 17.17 -3.24 7.97
CA GLU A 304 18.18 -4.02 8.70
C GLU A 304 18.37 -3.50 10.13
N GLY A 305 18.23 -4.40 11.12
CA GLY A 305 18.38 -4.05 12.54
C GLY A 305 17.10 -3.52 13.19
N THR A 306 16.01 -3.35 12.45
CA THR A 306 14.66 -3.29 13.03
C THR A 306 14.42 -4.59 13.77
N PRO A 307 14.18 -4.59 15.10
CA PRO A 307 13.59 -5.74 15.74
C PRO A 307 12.23 -5.95 15.08
N LEU A 308 11.87 -7.20 14.74
CA LEU A 308 10.45 -7.56 14.72
C LEU A 308 9.93 -7.23 16.11
N LEU A 309 9.27 -6.07 16.25
CA LEU A 309 8.84 -5.56 17.53
C LEU A 309 7.65 -6.40 17.98
N ALA A 310 7.97 -7.46 18.71
CA ALA A 310 7.05 -8.07 19.65
C ALA A 310 6.42 -6.96 20.47
N ILE A 311 5.10 -6.78 20.29
CA ILE A 311 4.32 -5.71 20.90
C ILE A 311 4.48 -5.82 22.42
N THR A 312 5.29 -4.94 22.99
CA THR A 312 5.56 -4.91 24.42
C THR A 312 5.00 -3.58 24.95
N PRO A 313 3.89 -3.55 25.69
CA PRO A 313 3.24 -2.30 26.05
C PRO A 313 4.14 -1.44 26.93
N LEU A 314 4.51 -0.26 26.45
CA LEU A 314 5.09 0.80 27.26
C LEU A 314 3.96 1.62 27.88
N VAL A 315 3.84 1.56 29.20
CA VAL A 315 2.90 2.35 29.99
C VAL A 315 3.12 3.86 29.75
N PRO A 316 2.11 4.63 29.31
CA PRO A 316 2.16 6.08 29.31
C PRO A 316 1.50 6.66 30.57
N GLU A 317 2.20 7.59 31.23
CA GLU A 317 1.56 8.56 32.10
C GLU A 317 0.79 9.59 31.23
N THR A 318 -0.40 9.98 31.66
CA THR A 318 -1.34 10.89 30.97
C THR A 318 -1.08 12.37 31.31
N PRO A 319 -1.74 13.38 30.67
CA PRO A 319 -2.17 13.53 29.26
C PRO A 319 -1.93 14.96 28.68
N GLU A 320 -2.13 15.19 27.37
CA GLU A 320 -2.81 16.43 26.88
C GLU A 320 -3.35 16.34 25.42
N ALA A 321 -4.67 16.55 25.27
CA ALA A 321 -5.50 16.94 24.10
C ALA A 321 -5.22 16.47 22.63
N GLY A 322 -6.23 15.80 22.01
CA GLY A 322 -6.36 15.54 20.55
C GLY A 322 -6.94 16.74 19.76
N PRO A 323 -7.68 16.60 18.63
CA PRO A 323 -8.30 15.41 17.98
C PRO A 323 -7.55 15.05 16.64
N PRO A 324 -8.05 14.28 15.62
CA PRO A 324 -9.39 13.71 15.34
C PRO A 324 -9.40 12.19 15.03
N GLU A 325 -10.41 11.72 14.26
CA GLU A 325 -10.73 10.31 13.98
C GLU A 325 -9.85 9.67 12.88
N ALA A 326 -9.33 8.47 13.16
CA ALA A 326 -8.63 7.61 12.22
C ALA A 326 -9.57 6.56 11.61
N ALA A 327 -9.37 6.20 10.35
CA ALA A 327 -10.12 5.12 9.72
C ALA A 327 -9.89 3.79 10.45
N SER A 328 -10.97 3.05 10.72
CA SER A 328 -10.95 1.88 11.59
C SER A 328 -10.43 0.63 10.87
N SER A 329 -9.37 0.04 11.41
CA SER A 329 -8.74 -1.17 10.86
C SER A 329 -9.33 -2.46 11.43
N GLU A 330 -9.16 -3.57 10.71
CA GLU A 330 -9.55 -4.91 11.14
C GLU A 330 -8.69 -5.38 12.32
N ILE A 331 -9.31 -5.82 13.41
CA ILE A 331 -8.59 -6.34 14.57
C ILE A 331 -8.57 -7.86 14.49
N ILE A 332 -7.43 -8.45 14.13
CA ILE A 332 -7.26 -9.91 14.06
C ILE A 332 -6.29 -10.34 15.16
N VAL A 333 -6.67 -11.39 15.90
CA VAL A 333 -5.82 -12.03 16.91
C VAL A 333 -5.64 -13.50 16.55
N TYR A 334 -4.39 -13.87 16.32
CA TYR A 334 -3.97 -15.24 16.07
C TYR A 334 -3.71 -15.97 17.38
N SER A 335 -4.36 -17.13 17.54
CA SER A 335 -3.99 -18.11 18.57
C SER A 335 -2.50 -18.45 18.52
N SER A 336 -1.89 -18.41 17.34
CA SER A 336 -0.48 -18.72 17.19
C SER A 336 0.47 -17.67 17.79
N ASP A 337 0.00 -16.44 18.06
CA ASP A 337 0.80 -15.35 18.67
C ASP A 337 0.50 -15.11 20.15
N LEU A 338 -0.56 -15.72 20.69
CA LEU A 338 -0.87 -15.62 22.12
C LEU A 338 0.17 -16.39 22.97
N PRO A 339 0.64 -15.81 24.09
CA PRO A 339 1.54 -16.50 25.03
C PRO A 339 0.76 -17.42 25.98
N GLU A 340 1.38 -18.51 26.44
CA GLU A 340 0.71 -19.56 27.25
C GLU A 340 0.00 -19.04 28.51
N ASN A 341 0.44 -17.92 29.09
CA ASN A 341 -0.17 -17.33 30.27
C ASN A 341 -1.51 -16.61 30.02
N THR A 342 -1.99 -16.56 28.78
CA THR A 342 -3.38 -16.14 28.46
C THR A 342 -4.38 -17.27 28.63
N LEU A 343 -3.93 -18.53 28.64
CA LEU A 343 -4.78 -19.72 28.71
C LEU A 343 -5.12 -20.08 30.15
N PHE A 344 -6.40 -20.34 30.39
CA PHE A 344 -6.91 -20.96 31.60
C PHE A 344 -7.58 -22.28 31.23
N GLU A 345 -6.94 -23.39 31.59
CA GLU A 345 -7.42 -24.77 31.37
C GLU A 345 -7.67 -25.16 29.89
N MET A 346 -7.18 -24.36 28.93
CA MET A 346 -7.09 -24.68 27.50
C MET A 346 -5.62 -24.90 27.10
N ASP A 347 -5.39 -25.61 25.99
CA ASP A 347 -4.06 -25.92 25.47
C ASP A 347 -3.85 -25.41 24.04
N PHE A 348 -2.58 -25.17 23.68
CA PHE A 348 -2.19 -25.06 22.28
C PHE A 348 -2.09 -26.44 21.64
N VAL A 349 -2.74 -26.62 20.49
CA VAL A 349 -2.72 -27.85 19.69
C VAL A 349 -2.10 -27.55 18.34
N GLU A 350 -1.11 -28.35 17.92
CA GLU A 350 -0.54 -28.25 16.57
C GLU A 350 -1.61 -28.57 15.52
N ASP A 351 -1.82 -27.65 14.58
CA ASP A 351 -2.71 -27.85 13.44
C ASP A 351 -2.08 -27.23 12.17
N PRO A 352 -1.73 -28.04 11.15
CA PRO A 352 -1.10 -27.54 9.93
C PRO A 352 -1.99 -26.67 9.03
N ALA A 353 -3.31 -26.67 9.24
CA ALA A 353 -4.24 -25.82 8.50
C ALA A 353 -4.42 -24.45 9.17
N SER A 354 -4.05 -24.31 10.45
CA SER A 354 -4.13 -23.04 11.17
C SER A 354 -3.00 -22.08 10.80
N PRO A 355 -3.28 -20.77 10.63
CA PRO A 355 -2.24 -19.77 10.46
C PRO A 355 -1.24 -19.78 11.63
N GLY A 356 0.04 -19.98 11.32
CA GLY A 356 1.09 -20.16 12.33
C GLY A 356 1.15 -21.55 12.99
N GLY A 357 0.44 -22.55 12.47
CA GLY A 357 0.64 -23.97 12.78
C GLY A 357 0.09 -24.46 14.12
N LYS A 358 -0.62 -23.61 14.89
CA LYS A 358 -1.29 -24.00 16.13
C LYS A 358 -2.63 -23.29 16.33
N MET A 359 -3.57 -23.99 16.94
CA MET A 359 -4.86 -23.50 17.41
C MET A 359 -4.93 -23.55 18.95
N ILE A 360 -5.86 -22.83 19.57
CA ILE A 360 -6.24 -23.05 20.97
C ILE A 360 -7.43 -24.01 21.00
N SER A 361 -7.41 -25.01 21.88
CA SER A 361 -8.49 -25.99 22.01
C SER A 361 -8.55 -26.61 23.41
N LEU A 362 -9.65 -27.31 23.69
CA LEU A 362 -9.92 -28.05 24.93
C LEU A 362 -10.25 -29.52 24.58
N PRO A 363 -9.66 -30.54 25.22
CA PRO A 363 -10.00 -31.94 24.97
C PRO A 363 -11.48 -32.25 25.22
N ASN A 364 -12.09 -33.19 24.48
CA ASN A 364 -13.48 -33.60 24.68
C ASN A 364 -13.59 -34.84 25.58
N ASN A 365 -14.05 -34.66 26.82
CA ASN A 365 -14.35 -35.72 27.78
C ASN A 365 -15.85 -36.05 27.85
N GLY A 366 -16.68 -35.20 27.25
CA GLY A 366 -18.12 -35.33 27.11
C GLY A 366 -18.92 -34.70 28.25
N ASP A 367 -18.26 -33.85 29.05
CA ASP A 367 -18.85 -33.13 30.18
C ASP A 367 -19.55 -31.83 29.72
N GLU A 368 -20.30 -31.21 30.61
CA GLU A 368 -21.03 -29.95 30.40
C GLU A 368 -20.14 -28.78 30.88
N LEU A 369 -20.09 -27.68 30.12
CA LEU A 369 -19.46 -26.43 30.52
C LEU A 369 -20.54 -25.37 30.78
N ASP A 370 -20.34 -24.56 31.79
CA ASP A 370 -21.23 -23.45 32.14
C ASP A 370 -20.86 -22.19 31.31
N PRO A 371 -21.85 -21.38 30.86
CA PRO A 371 -21.60 -20.07 30.26
C PRO A 371 -21.12 -19.05 31.32
N PRO A 372 -20.58 -17.87 30.93
CA PRO A 372 -20.30 -16.80 31.88
C PRO A 372 -21.55 -16.39 32.69
N PRO A 373 -21.43 -15.97 33.97
CA PRO A 373 -20.21 -15.52 34.66
C PRO A 373 -19.28 -16.62 35.19
N GLU A 374 -19.68 -17.88 35.15
CA GLU A 374 -18.87 -19.02 35.56
C GLU A 374 -17.53 -19.05 34.79
N SER A 375 -16.47 -19.48 35.47
CA SER A 375 -15.08 -19.35 34.99
C SER A 375 -14.51 -20.68 34.50
N ASP A 376 -15.15 -21.23 33.48
CA ASP A 376 -14.73 -22.45 32.77
C ASP A 376 -13.54 -22.17 31.82
N PRO A 377 -12.97 -23.19 31.14
CA PRO A 377 -11.76 -23.03 30.34
C PRO A 377 -11.87 -21.91 29.30
N HIS A 378 -10.89 -21.02 29.29
CA HIS A 378 -10.96 -19.77 28.52
C HIS A 378 -9.57 -19.22 28.20
N VAL A 379 -9.54 -18.24 27.28
CA VAL A 379 -8.37 -17.40 27.02
C VAL A 379 -8.70 -15.93 27.34
N THR A 380 -7.73 -15.16 27.85
CA THR A 380 -7.80 -13.70 27.94
C THR A 380 -6.64 -13.02 27.22
N PHE A 381 -6.94 -12.05 26.34
CA PHE A 381 -5.94 -11.26 25.63
C PHE A 381 -6.43 -9.82 25.46
N THR A 382 -5.53 -8.90 25.12
CA THR A 382 -5.89 -7.51 24.86
C THR A 382 -5.89 -7.17 23.37
N ILE A 383 -6.73 -6.20 23.00
CA ILE A 383 -6.81 -5.61 21.67
C ILE A 383 -6.92 -4.09 21.80
N GLN A 384 -6.57 -3.36 20.74
CA GLN A 384 -6.83 -1.92 20.64
C GLN A 384 -8.14 -1.67 19.90
N VAL A 385 -9.00 -0.81 20.42
CA VAL A 385 -10.30 -0.43 19.84
C VAL A 385 -10.46 1.08 19.78
N GLN A 386 -11.35 1.52 18.90
CA GLN A 386 -11.80 2.90 18.78
C GLN A 386 -13.21 3.01 19.38
N SER A 387 -13.50 4.13 20.03
CA SER A 387 -14.81 4.41 20.62
C SER A 387 -15.84 4.82 19.57
N GLY A 388 -17.12 4.59 19.87
CA GLY A 388 -18.24 5.13 19.10
C GLY A 388 -18.52 4.48 17.73
N ILE A 389 -17.66 3.58 17.24
CA ILE A 389 -17.87 2.84 15.98
C ILE A 389 -18.39 1.41 16.23
N PRO A 390 -19.18 0.84 15.29
CA PRO A 390 -19.65 -0.53 15.40
C PRO A 390 -18.56 -1.54 15.06
N TYR A 391 -18.51 -2.65 15.78
CA TYR A 391 -17.69 -3.82 15.46
C TYR A 391 -18.54 -5.09 15.38
N ARG A 392 -18.24 -5.98 14.43
CA ARG A 392 -18.76 -7.37 14.42
C ARG A 392 -17.68 -8.36 14.82
N CYS A 393 -18.05 -9.28 15.70
CA CYS A 393 -17.17 -10.33 16.23
C CYS A 393 -17.31 -11.60 15.39
N TRP A 394 -16.17 -12.17 14.99
CA TRP A 394 -16.05 -13.43 14.27
C TRP A 394 -14.98 -14.32 14.91
N ILE A 395 -15.21 -15.63 14.89
CA ILE A 395 -14.23 -16.63 15.32
C ILE A 395 -14.03 -17.61 14.18
N HIS A 396 -12.77 -17.85 13.77
CA HIS A 396 -12.44 -18.97 12.90
C HIS A 396 -12.33 -20.22 13.77
N MET A 397 -13.43 -20.98 13.80
CA MET A 397 -13.66 -22.08 14.73
C MET A 397 -13.40 -23.41 14.03
N LYS A 398 -12.77 -24.33 14.76
CA LYS A 398 -12.74 -25.75 14.44
C LYS A 398 -13.79 -26.50 15.25
N VAL A 399 -14.81 -27.00 14.56
CA VAL A 399 -15.81 -27.89 15.15
C VAL A 399 -15.21 -29.29 15.31
N GLY A 400 -15.08 -29.71 16.57
CA GLY A 400 -14.53 -31.02 16.96
C GLY A 400 -15.54 -32.16 16.87
N GLU A 401 -15.11 -33.40 17.14
CA GLU A 401 -16.03 -34.54 17.20
C GLU A 401 -16.97 -34.42 18.41
N PRO A 402 -18.30 -34.59 18.24
CA PRO A 402 -19.25 -34.55 19.34
C PRO A 402 -19.10 -35.78 20.25
N PHE A 403 -19.11 -35.55 21.56
CA PHE A 403 -18.98 -36.61 22.57
C PHE A 403 -19.71 -36.22 23.86
N GLY A 404 -20.30 -37.20 24.55
CA GLY A 404 -21.14 -36.95 25.72
C GLY A 404 -22.28 -35.97 25.44
N VAL A 405 -22.33 -34.86 26.17
CA VAL A 405 -23.26 -33.73 25.89
C VAL A 405 -22.68 -32.71 24.91
N SER A 406 -21.36 -32.65 24.76
CA SER A 406 -20.67 -31.68 23.90
C SER A 406 -20.90 -31.94 22.41
N GLN A 407 -21.24 -30.88 21.67
CA GLN A 407 -21.19 -30.82 20.20
C GLN A 407 -19.91 -30.14 19.68
N ALA A 408 -18.99 -29.74 20.56
CA ALA A 408 -17.67 -29.19 20.22
C ALA A 408 -17.68 -27.97 19.28
N ASN A 409 -18.71 -27.12 19.39
CA ASN A 409 -19.00 -26.02 18.46
C ASN A 409 -19.39 -24.68 19.14
N VAL A 410 -19.15 -24.48 20.44
CA VAL A 410 -19.58 -23.25 21.15
C VAL A 410 -18.42 -22.53 21.83
N ILE A 411 -18.31 -21.22 21.58
CA ILE A 411 -17.42 -20.29 22.31
C ILE A 411 -18.23 -19.06 22.73
N TYR A 412 -18.04 -18.60 23.96
CA TYR A 412 -18.62 -17.36 24.48
C TYR A 412 -17.59 -16.22 24.49
N ALA A 413 -17.96 -15.03 24.05
CA ALA A 413 -17.09 -13.86 24.00
C ALA A 413 -17.55 -12.75 24.96
N GLN A 414 -16.60 -12.21 25.73
CA GLN A 414 -16.77 -11.07 26.63
C GLN A 414 -15.67 -10.03 26.40
N PHE A 415 -15.98 -8.78 26.73
CA PHE A 415 -15.14 -7.60 26.45
C PHE A 415 -15.17 -6.64 27.65
N THR A 416 -14.06 -5.99 27.99
CA THR A 416 -14.10 -4.84 28.92
C THR A 416 -14.51 -3.56 28.18
N ASP A 417 -15.24 -2.67 28.86
CA ASP A 417 -15.69 -1.35 28.33
C ASP A 417 -16.58 -1.42 27.07
N ALA A 418 -17.15 -2.60 26.80
CA ALA A 418 -18.14 -2.78 25.75
C ALA A 418 -19.51 -2.20 26.18
N VAL A 419 -20.16 -1.56 25.21
CA VAL A 419 -21.46 -0.92 25.37
C VAL A 419 -22.41 -1.23 24.20
N ASP A 420 -23.70 -1.05 24.44
CA ASP A 420 -24.71 -1.01 23.39
C ASP A 420 -24.74 0.37 22.70
N GLU A 421 -25.54 0.49 21.63
CA GLU A 421 -25.77 1.76 20.90
C GLU A 421 -26.30 2.89 21.83
N ALA A 422 -26.91 2.53 22.96
CA ALA A 422 -27.40 3.46 23.98
C ALA A 422 -26.38 3.74 25.10
N ASN A 423 -25.13 3.30 24.96
CA ASN A 423 -24.01 3.45 25.89
C ASN A 423 -24.21 2.75 27.27
N ASN A 424 -25.08 1.75 27.34
CA ASN A 424 -25.21 0.89 28.52
C ASN A 424 -24.12 -0.19 28.49
N GLU A 425 -23.57 -0.53 29.66
CA GLU A 425 -22.57 -1.59 29.77
C GLU A 425 -23.15 -2.97 29.49
N ILE A 426 -22.53 -3.71 28.58
CA ILE A 426 -22.89 -5.06 28.18
C ILE A 426 -21.62 -5.88 27.96
N LEU A 427 -21.75 -7.21 27.84
CA LEU A 427 -20.66 -8.13 27.49
C LEU A 427 -19.45 -8.13 28.45
N ASN A 428 -19.55 -7.42 29.58
CA ASN A 428 -18.45 -7.21 30.53
C ASN A 428 -17.90 -8.54 31.07
N VAL A 429 -16.57 -8.67 31.04
CA VAL A 429 -15.83 -9.83 31.54
C VAL A 429 -16.24 -10.19 32.97
N GLY A 430 -16.57 -11.47 33.20
CA GLY A 430 -17.00 -11.97 34.51
C GLY A 430 -18.45 -11.64 34.89
N THR A 431 -19.26 -11.16 33.94
CA THR A 431 -20.72 -11.03 34.10
C THR A 431 -21.45 -12.14 33.34
N GLY A 432 -22.78 -12.25 33.52
CA GLY A 432 -23.64 -13.11 32.70
C GLY A 432 -24.06 -12.50 31.36
N SER A 433 -23.31 -11.54 30.83
CA SER A 433 -23.53 -10.93 29.53
C SER A 433 -22.36 -11.31 28.62
N TYR A 434 -22.65 -11.90 27.46
CA TYR A 434 -21.68 -12.42 26.52
C TYR A 434 -22.31 -12.55 25.12
N LEU A 435 -21.48 -12.64 24.09
CA LEU A 435 -21.88 -13.12 22.75
C LEU A 435 -21.64 -14.64 22.69
N THR A 436 -22.37 -15.33 21.82
CA THR A 436 -22.24 -16.76 21.57
C THR A 436 -21.87 -17.00 20.11
N ALA A 437 -20.68 -17.54 19.87
CA ALA A 437 -20.33 -18.12 18.59
C ALA A 437 -20.72 -19.61 18.63
N GLU A 438 -21.80 -19.98 17.92
CA GLU A 438 -22.22 -21.37 17.74
C GLU A 438 -21.94 -21.82 16.30
N GLY A 439 -20.92 -22.66 16.15
CA GLY A 439 -20.51 -23.21 14.86
C GLY A 439 -21.47 -24.25 14.30
N PRO A 440 -21.35 -24.58 13.00
CA PRO A 440 -22.20 -25.57 12.36
C PRO A 440 -22.02 -26.96 12.99
N THR A 441 -23.01 -27.85 12.84
CA THR A 441 -22.89 -29.27 13.23
C THR A 441 -21.97 -30.09 12.29
N GLN A 442 -21.39 -29.45 11.29
CA GLN A 442 -20.41 -30.06 10.39
C GLN A 442 -19.01 -29.90 10.97
N LEU A 443 -18.30 -31.03 11.10
CA LEU A 443 -16.90 -31.06 11.55
C LEU A 443 -15.97 -30.25 10.64
N GLY A 444 -14.96 -29.62 11.23
CA GLY A 444 -13.91 -28.88 10.51
C GLY A 444 -13.95 -27.38 10.76
N TRP A 445 -13.27 -26.64 9.88
CA TRP A 445 -13.10 -25.18 9.99
C TRP A 445 -14.29 -24.42 9.41
N ALA A 446 -14.72 -23.37 10.12
CA ALA A 446 -15.70 -22.40 9.67
C ALA A 446 -15.47 -21.04 10.34
N TRP A 447 -15.76 -19.95 9.63
CA TRP A 447 -15.98 -18.64 10.27
C TRP A 447 -17.38 -18.61 10.89
N VAL A 448 -17.44 -18.22 12.17
CA VAL A 448 -18.65 -18.23 13.00
C VAL A 448 -18.87 -16.83 13.57
N GLU A 449 -20.08 -16.30 13.44
CA GLU A 449 -20.49 -15.01 14.02
C GLU A 449 -20.67 -15.13 15.54
N CYS A 450 -20.26 -14.13 16.30
CA CYS A 450 -20.58 -14.05 17.73
C CYS A 450 -21.94 -13.34 17.90
N ASP A 451 -23.02 -14.07 18.16
CA ASP A 451 -24.39 -13.54 18.18
C ASP A 451 -24.98 -13.41 19.61
N ARG A 452 -26.11 -12.70 19.77
CA ARG A 452 -26.87 -12.61 21.03
C ARG A 452 -28.08 -13.53 21.01
N ALA A 453 -27.97 -14.69 21.66
CA ALA A 453 -28.98 -15.74 21.70
C ALA A 453 -30.43 -15.30 22.04
N ASP A 454 -30.61 -14.20 22.78
CA ASP A 454 -31.91 -13.67 23.23
C ASP A 454 -32.26 -12.27 22.65
N SER A 455 -31.70 -11.85 21.51
CA SER A 455 -31.98 -10.52 20.93
C SER A 455 -32.27 -10.53 19.43
N GLU A 456 -33.20 -9.67 18.99
CA GLU A 456 -33.37 -9.31 17.57
C GLU A 456 -32.55 -8.06 17.18
N ALA A 457 -31.79 -7.47 18.12
CA ALA A 457 -30.85 -6.39 17.82
C ALA A 457 -29.55 -6.97 17.26
N GLU A 458 -28.96 -6.29 16.25
CA GLU A 458 -27.72 -6.76 15.65
C GLU A 458 -26.61 -6.96 16.70
N PRO A 459 -25.80 -8.03 16.59
CA PRO A 459 -24.77 -8.39 17.58
C PRO A 459 -23.53 -7.49 17.54
N LEU A 460 -23.68 -6.24 17.10
CA LEU A 460 -22.63 -5.24 17.08
C LEU A 460 -22.15 -4.92 18.51
N VAL A 461 -20.84 -4.70 18.63
CA VAL A 461 -20.14 -4.27 19.83
C VAL A 461 -19.65 -2.85 19.60
N TYR A 462 -19.88 -1.98 20.58
CA TYR A 462 -19.30 -0.63 20.62
C TYR A 462 -18.40 -0.53 21.85
N PHE A 463 -17.41 0.36 21.80
CA PHE A 463 -16.57 0.67 22.95
C PHE A 463 -16.78 2.11 23.38
N ARG A 464 -16.73 2.34 24.70
CA ARG A 464 -16.98 3.67 25.27
C ARG A 464 -15.74 4.57 25.20
N THR A 465 -14.54 3.99 25.25
CA THR A 465 -13.27 4.71 25.17
C THR A 465 -12.32 4.09 24.15
N ASP A 466 -11.47 4.92 23.55
CA ASP A 466 -10.38 4.46 22.68
C ASP A 466 -9.30 3.78 23.53
N GLY A 467 -8.66 2.74 23.00
CA GLY A 467 -7.47 2.13 23.57
C GLY A 467 -7.62 0.64 23.87
N GLU A 468 -6.94 0.19 24.92
CA GLU A 468 -6.81 -1.24 25.22
C GLU A 468 -8.05 -1.82 25.93
N VAL A 469 -8.63 -2.86 25.35
CA VAL A 469 -9.69 -3.68 25.99
C VAL A 469 -9.28 -5.14 26.07
N THR A 470 -9.71 -5.82 27.14
CA THR A 470 -9.52 -7.26 27.31
C THR A 470 -10.68 -8.01 26.65
N VAL A 471 -10.34 -8.92 25.74
CA VAL A 471 -11.23 -9.97 25.24
C VAL A 471 -11.08 -11.20 26.13
N ARG A 472 -12.20 -11.85 26.46
CA ARG A 472 -12.24 -13.16 27.09
C ARG A 472 -13.08 -14.11 26.24
N LEU A 473 -12.46 -15.18 25.73
CA LEU A 473 -13.14 -16.23 24.98
C LEU A 473 -13.19 -17.50 25.83
N GLN A 474 -14.39 -17.92 26.25
CA GLN A 474 -14.64 -19.10 27.07
C GLN A 474 -15.20 -20.23 26.21
N ALA A 475 -14.67 -21.45 26.36
CA ALA A 475 -15.27 -22.61 25.73
C ALA A 475 -16.67 -22.86 26.32
N GLY A 476 -17.70 -22.91 25.47
CA GLY A 476 -19.04 -23.31 25.88
C GLY A 476 -19.29 -24.81 25.73
N MET A 477 -18.41 -25.51 25.02
CA MET A 477 -18.42 -26.97 24.86
C MET A 477 -16.99 -27.51 24.73
N GLU A 478 -16.71 -28.64 25.39
CA GLU A 478 -15.43 -29.34 25.24
C GLU A 478 -15.18 -29.80 23.79
N GLY A 479 -13.92 -29.91 23.35
CA GLY A 479 -13.57 -30.33 21.99
C GLY A 479 -13.58 -29.23 20.94
N VAL A 480 -14.10 -28.03 21.27
CA VAL A 480 -14.03 -26.87 20.37
C VAL A 480 -12.58 -26.38 20.25
N GLY A 481 -12.23 -25.81 19.10
CA GLY A 481 -10.99 -25.07 18.92
C GLY A 481 -11.19 -23.82 18.07
N PHE A 482 -10.22 -22.93 18.08
CA PHE A 482 -10.14 -21.78 17.18
C PHE A 482 -8.68 -21.40 16.96
N ASP A 483 -8.38 -20.80 15.82
CA ASP A 483 -7.05 -20.26 15.52
C ASP A 483 -7.04 -18.75 15.30
N GLN A 484 -8.18 -18.14 14.95
CA GLN A 484 -8.32 -16.70 14.78
C GLN A 484 -9.56 -16.15 15.50
N PHE A 485 -9.37 -15.01 16.16
CA PHE A 485 -10.44 -14.10 16.56
C PHE A 485 -10.36 -12.86 15.67
N LEU A 486 -11.50 -12.34 15.21
CA LEU A 486 -11.60 -11.15 14.38
C LEU A 486 -12.68 -10.23 14.96
N LEU A 487 -12.34 -8.96 15.14
CA LEU A 487 -13.28 -7.90 15.51
C LEU A 487 -13.22 -6.81 14.42
N SER A 488 -14.27 -6.76 13.61
CA SER A 488 -14.29 -6.02 12.34
C SER A 488 -15.17 -4.76 12.42
N PRO A 489 -14.60 -3.56 12.22
CA PRO A 489 -15.38 -2.34 12.07
C PRO A 489 -15.71 -1.98 10.61
N ALA A 490 -15.15 -2.70 9.62
CA ALA A 490 -15.23 -2.32 8.21
C ALA A 490 -15.43 -3.51 7.25
N ARG A 491 -14.35 -4.16 6.80
CA ARG A 491 -14.33 -5.12 5.68
C ARG A 491 -15.21 -6.34 5.93
N PHE A 492 -15.27 -6.80 7.17
CA PHE A 492 -16.06 -7.96 7.61
C PHE A 492 -17.21 -7.53 8.54
N LEU A 493 -17.64 -6.27 8.49
CA LEU A 493 -18.74 -5.76 9.30
C LEU A 493 -20.09 -6.41 8.92
N ASP A 494 -20.26 -6.84 7.67
CA ASP A 494 -21.51 -7.45 7.18
C ASP A 494 -21.39 -8.94 6.81
N GLN A 495 -20.18 -9.43 6.52
CA GLN A 495 -19.95 -10.80 6.05
C GLN A 495 -18.63 -11.36 6.61
N PRO A 496 -18.55 -12.67 6.92
CA PRO A 496 -17.32 -13.28 7.36
C PRO A 496 -16.28 -13.34 6.24
N PRO A 497 -14.98 -13.49 6.57
CA PRO A 497 -13.99 -13.92 5.59
C PRO A 497 -14.37 -15.28 4.98
N THR A 498 -14.03 -15.50 3.71
CA THR A 498 -14.33 -16.76 3.01
C THR A 498 -13.30 -17.86 3.27
N GLU A 499 -12.11 -17.50 3.73
CA GLU A 499 -10.97 -18.38 4.02
C GLU A 499 -10.26 -17.90 5.30
N PRO A 500 -9.39 -18.71 5.94
CA PRO A 500 -8.58 -18.26 7.07
C PRO A 500 -7.66 -17.11 6.63
N ILE A 501 -7.52 -16.07 7.44
CA ILE A 501 -6.67 -14.92 7.10
C ILE A 501 -5.23 -15.33 7.42
N VAL A 502 -4.50 -15.84 6.43
CA VAL A 502 -3.17 -16.48 6.59
C VAL A 502 -1.99 -15.52 6.80
N GLU A 503 -2.22 -14.22 6.71
CA GLU A 503 -1.21 -13.16 6.81
C GLU A 503 -1.30 -12.46 8.16
N LYS A 504 -0.24 -12.56 8.97
CA LYS A 504 -0.17 -12.11 10.37
C LYS A 504 0.27 -10.67 10.53
#